data_AF-A0A2R4X0C4-F1
#
_entry.id   AF-A0A2R4X0C4-F1
#
_cell.length_a   1.000
_cell.length_b   1.000
_cell.length_c   1.000
_cell.angle_alpha   90.00
_cell.angle_beta   90.00
_cell.angle_gamma   90.00
#
_symmetry.space_group_name_H-M   'P 1'
#
loop_
_entity.id
_entity.type
_entity.pdbx_description
1 polymer ?
#
loop_
_entity_poly.entity_id
_entity_poly.type
_entity_poly.pdbx_seq_one_letter_code
_entity_poly.pdbx_strand_id
1 'polypeptide(L)'
;MRDIHTTPDGSQAVSRRRLLKGAGAALAGGVAIGSVLGAPEDTLVVDSFDGETPLETNDLDNWSTAVGFESATVSNAVLSLEYDDGGFYATRVERDVTAHSHLVVGMRAANGADASDVQVEIGGQEAALAEVADDAVSMSFDRVAIDLAAMGVDRSNVDDVRVNCWQGGSGTLELAWIAFAPTADPDIALPGEATPGTTTEGTPDTDKHPWEVEAGNEKEPTDTIPVADIDEGTTLAELCSTYDSDDAHLYVPRSTTDYLPSAAESAPSSVDWASTNLSDGEKAALFDVDLATVRSEIGSGQVTLGDMGTQTTDHVRRWIDAGLPYHAAAKLLGRAMFLPDETVNLPYHKSGNAWMETAGPATPANDPETFVQEEWPTDARTYIPDEKYERDRAHDQPKHVDGWTNGTPGEEVYADEDHPLRVAIETNTHPVTGEDLGGGFTANAPMEASVKMHQQDGYLYQVIDFLNTQDAPYYLDAAVIWWVGPAGLSTLRNGHYNNPHRPGAGRGHPQRDIIEVIYDRERSLSAYAVRIAQHDEPYHMRTAYPDQPWGLEQGVPADDPINGGARFQSSEERQDLFDTMLSTLHVELESDMDRNQPLIEALDLRNRVSN
;
A
#
# COMPACT_ATOMS: atom_id res chain seq x y z
N MET A 1 -15.31 4.17 -74.31
CA MET A 1 -14.18 5.02 -73.91
C MET A 1 -13.31 4.09 -73.06
N ARG A 2 -12.24 3.50 -73.59
CA ARG A 2 -10.92 4.11 -73.89
C ARG A 2 -10.28 4.70 -72.62
N ASP A 3 -9.04 4.45 -72.22
CA ASP A 3 -7.93 3.55 -72.65
C ASP A 3 -6.94 3.50 -71.43
N ILE A 4 -6.00 2.58 -71.18
CA ILE A 4 -5.45 1.35 -71.81
C ILE A 4 -4.80 0.51 -70.65
N HIS A 5 -4.98 -0.82 -70.53
CA HIS A 5 -3.97 -1.89 -70.81
C HIS A 5 -2.52 -1.58 -70.32
N THR A 6 -1.82 -2.42 -69.54
CA THR A 6 -1.44 -3.83 -69.86
C THR A 6 -0.98 -4.63 -68.63
N THR A 7 -1.41 -5.89 -68.54
CA THR A 7 -0.68 -7.04 -67.92
C THR A 7 0.37 -7.57 -68.95
N PRO A 8 1.34 -8.50 -68.67
CA PRO A 8 1.19 -9.74 -67.88
C PRO A 8 2.45 -10.33 -67.21
N ASP A 9 2.36 -11.62 -66.82
CA ASP A 9 3.45 -12.59 -66.57
C ASP A 9 4.21 -12.46 -65.22
N GLY A 10 4.38 -13.51 -64.40
CA GLY A 10 3.95 -14.91 -64.54
C GLY A 10 5.06 -15.96 -64.73
N SER A 11 6.20 -15.85 -64.05
CA SER A 11 7.25 -16.86 -64.09
C SER A 11 7.81 -17.25 -62.71
N GLN A 12 8.21 -18.52 -62.58
CA GLN A 12 8.61 -19.17 -61.32
C GLN A 12 10.10 -18.99 -60.97
N ALA A 13 10.37 -19.07 -59.67
CA ALA A 13 11.54 -19.69 -59.03
C ALA A 13 12.96 -19.40 -59.55
N VAL A 14 13.77 -18.72 -58.72
CA VAL A 14 15.21 -19.00 -58.63
C VAL A 14 15.68 -19.02 -57.17
N SER A 15 15.89 -20.22 -56.62
CA SER A 15 16.71 -20.41 -55.43
C SER A 15 18.15 -20.02 -55.74
N ARG A 16 18.68 -18.97 -55.10
CA ARG A 16 20.07 -18.53 -55.29
C ARG A 16 21.03 -19.24 -54.32
N ARG A 17 21.33 -20.51 -54.60
CA ARG A 17 22.63 -21.06 -54.20
C ARG A 17 23.74 -20.37 -55.01
N ARG A 18 24.70 -19.75 -54.34
CA ARG A 18 26.07 -19.63 -54.87
C ARG A 18 27.02 -20.40 -53.99
N LEU A 19 27.65 -21.42 -54.58
CA LEU A 19 28.83 -22.03 -54.00
C LEU A 19 29.99 -21.03 -54.00
N LEU A 20 30.77 -21.03 -52.93
CA LEU A 20 32.21 -20.86 -53.01
C LEU A 20 32.88 -21.92 -52.11
N LYS A 21 34.03 -22.39 -52.56
CA LYS A 21 34.67 -23.62 -52.08
C LYS A 21 35.38 -23.37 -50.76
N GLY A 22 35.37 -24.36 -49.87
CA GLY A 22 36.19 -24.33 -48.66
C GLY A 22 37.65 -24.72 -48.92
N ALA A 23 38.53 -24.18 -48.09
CA ALA A 23 39.71 -24.82 -47.52
C ALA A 23 39.99 -24.07 -46.21
N GLY A 24 39.91 -24.76 -45.06
CA GLY A 24 39.83 -24.09 -43.76
C GLY A 24 41.13 -24.07 -42.97
N ALA A 25 41.10 -23.37 -41.84
CA ALA A 25 41.86 -23.65 -40.62
C ALA A 25 41.06 -23.09 -39.43
N ALA A 26 41.08 -23.78 -38.30
CA ALA A 26 40.33 -23.38 -37.11
C ALA A 26 41.01 -22.24 -36.34
N LEU A 27 40.20 -21.45 -35.63
CA LEU A 27 40.51 -20.92 -34.30
C LEU A 27 39.20 -20.46 -33.65
N ALA A 28 38.98 -20.87 -32.39
CA ALA A 28 37.78 -20.52 -31.62
C ALA A 28 37.89 -19.11 -31.03
N GLY A 29 36.74 -18.49 -30.76
CA GLY A 29 36.64 -17.12 -30.25
C GLY A 29 35.21 -16.60 -30.36
N GLY A 30 34.25 -17.36 -29.80
CA GLY A 30 32.84 -16.99 -29.78
C GLY A 30 32.55 -15.94 -28.72
N VAL A 31 31.63 -15.03 -29.06
CA VAL A 31 30.99 -14.05 -28.18
C VAL A 31 30.56 -14.69 -26.86
N ALA A 32 30.87 -14.04 -25.74
CA ALA A 32 30.33 -14.43 -24.45
C ALA A 32 28.84 -14.04 -24.39
N ILE A 33 27.98 -15.05 -24.35
CA ILE A 33 26.58 -14.91 -23.95
C ILE A 33 26.61 -15.10 -22.42
N GLY A 34 26.15 -14.09 -21.66
CA GLY A 34 26.10 -14.18 -20.20
C GLY A 34 25.26 -15.38 -19.79
N SER A 35 25.87 -16.32 -19.06
CA SER A 35 25.18 -17.51 -18.57
C SER A 35 24.53 -17.19 -17.23
N VAL A 36 23.35 -17.76 -17.00
CA VAL A 36 22.66 -17.77 -15.70
C VAL A 36 23.63 -18.25 -14.61
N LEU A 37 23.62 -17.58 -13.45
CA LEU A 37 24.38 -18.00 -12.28
C LEU A 37 23.81 -19.32 -11.77
N GLY A 38 24.60 -20.39 -11.84
CA GLY A 38 24.16 -21.71 -11.39
C GLY A 38 24.12 -21.83 -9.87
N ALA A 39 23.14 -22.57 -9.37
CA ALA A 39 23.16 -23.15 -8.03
C ALA A 39 24.46 -23.95 -7.79
N PRO A 40 24.91 -24.13 -6.53
CA PRO A 40 26.07 -24.98 -6.24
C PRO A 40 25.88 -26.40 -6.78
N GLU A 41 26.97 -27.06 -7.19
CA GLU A 41 26.93 -28.35 -7.92
C GLU A 41 26.31 -29.53 -7.13
N ASP A 42 25.93 -29.32 -5.86
CA ASP A 42 25.44 -30.33 -4.92
C ASP A 42 23.94 -30.19 -4.54
N THR A 43 23.19 -29.21 -5.05
CA THR A 43 21.74 -29.05 -4.79
C THR A 43 20.89 -29.29 -6.04
N LEU A 44 19.82 -30.08 -5.91
CA LEU A 44 18.83 -30.31 -6.98
C LEU A 44 17.57 -29.49 -6.70
N VAL A 45 17.44 -28.34 -7.38
CA VAL A 45 16.20 -27.56 -7.43
C VAL A 45 15.13 -28.39 -8.14
N VAL A 46 13.94 -28.46 -7.55
CA VAL A 46 12.77 -29.16 -8.09
C VAL A 46 11.80 -28.15 -8.69
N ASP A 47 11.53 -27.08 -7.95
CA ASP A 47 10.65 -25.99 -8.36
C ASP A 47 11.11 -24.68 -7.70
N SER A 48 11.24 -23.63 -8.48
CA SER A 48 11.55 -22.26 -8.05
C SER A 48 10.49 -21.27 -8.53
N PHE A 49 9.41 -21.75 -9.16
CA PHE A 49 8.24 -20.98 -9.60
C PHE A 49 8.53 -19.80 -10.55
N ASP A 50 9.74 -19.69 -11.12
CA ASP A 50 10.15 -18.60 -12.03
C ASP A 50 9.82 -18.86 -13.52
N GLY A 51 9.43 -20.09 -13.86
CA GLY A 51 9.13 -20.52 -15.22
C GLY A 51 7.88 -19.88 -15.84
N GLU A 52 7.71 -20.03 -17.16
CA GLU A 52 6.57 -19.44 -17.90
C GLU A 52 5.19 -20.01 -17.50
N THR A 53 5.16 -21.25 -16.97
CA THR A 53 3.94 -21.95 -16.54
C THR A 53 4.17 -22.73 -15.24
N PRO A 54 4.39 -22.05 -14.09
CA PRO A 54 4.93 -22.65 -12.86
C PRO A 54 3.94 -23.56 -12.12
N LEU A 55 2.68 -23.61 -12.55
CA LEU A 55 1.65 -24.57 -12.09
C LEU A 55 1.27 -25.62 -13.15
N GLU A 56 2.07 -25.75 -14.21
CA GLU A 56 1.99 -26.83 -15.19
C GLU A 56 3.32 -27.60 -15.33
N THR A 57 4.46 -26.90 -15.21
CA THR A 57 5.82 -27.48 -15.38
C THR A 57 6.78 -26.90 -14.34
N ASN A 58 7.67 -27.73 -13.81
CA ASN A 58 8.71 -27.37 -12.84
C ASN A 58 10.13 -27.33 -13.46
N ASP A 59 11.16 -27.00 -12.67
CA ASP A 59 12.57 -26.89 -13.09
C ASP A 59 13.21 -28.20 -13.60
N LEU A 60 12.52 -29.33 -13.45
CA LEU A 60 12.95 -30.64 -13.93
C LEU A 60 12.32 -31.04 -15.28
N ASP A 61 11.63 -30.11 -15.95
CA ASP A 61 10.75 -30.35 -17.12
C ASP A 61 9.62 -31.35 -16.82
N ASN A 62 9.22 -31.50 -15.55
CA ASN A 62 8.18 -32.40 -15.07
C ASN A 62 6.92 -31.62 -14.66
N TRP A 63 5.78 -32.30 -14.48
CA TRP A 63 4.55 -31.61 -14.11
C TRP A 63 4.56 -31.09 -12.65
N SER A 64 4.02 -29.89 -12.46
CA SER A 64 3.56 -29.33 -11.18
C SER A 64 2.06 -29.05 -11.27
N THR A 65 1.36 -28.99 -10.13
CA THR A 65 -0.06 -28.58 -10.08
C THR A 65 -0.51 -28.20 -8.67
N ALA A 66 -1.49 -27.30 -8.56
CA ALA A 66 -2.20 -26.97 -7.32
C ALA A 66 -3.70 -27.21 -7.50
N VAL A 67 -4.34 -27.94 -6.58
CA VAL A 67 -5.74 -28.37 -6.70
C VAL A 67 -6.44 -28.32 -5.34
N GLY A 68 -7.65 -27.74 -5.31
CA GLY A 68 -8.53 -27.76 -4.14
C GLY A 68 -8.31 -26.66 -3.12
N PHE A 69 -7.38 -25.74 -3.38
CA PHE A 69 -7.24 -24.46 -2.69
C PHE A 69 -8.36 -23.48 -3.09
N GLU A 70 -8.67 -22.51 -2.23
CA GLU A 70 -9.55 -21.38 -2.55
C GLU A 70 -8.87 -20.47 -3.58
N SER A 71 -7.56 -20.23 -3.43
CA SER A 71 -6.73 -19.66 -4.48
C SER A 71 -5.33 -20.28 -4.51
N ALA A 72 -4.78 -20.44 -5.72
CA ALA A 72 -3.40 -20.87 -5.94
C ALA A 72 -2.82 -20.01 -7.06
N THR A 73 -1.88 -19.13 -6.73
CA THR A 73 -1.34 -18.14 -7.67
C THR A 73 0.17 -18.02 -7.53
N VAL A 74 0.87 -17.81 -8.65
CA VAL A 74 2.30 -17.52 -8.64
C VAL A 74 2.53 -16.06 -9.00
N SER A 75 3.33 -15.37 -8.20
CA SER A 75 3.78 -13.99 -8.43
C SER A 75 5.22 -13.88 -7.95
N ASN A 76 6.10 -13.27 -8.74
CA ASN A 76 7.51 -13.02 -8.38
C ASN A 76 8.26 -14.28 -7.89
N ALA A 77 8.13 -15.41 -8.60
CA ALA A 77 8.73 -16.70 -8.21
C ALA A 77 8.29 -17.22 -6.82
N VAL A 78 7.12 -16.79 -6.33
CA VAL A 78 6.48 -17.30 -5.12
C VAL A 78 5.11 -17.86 -5.46
N LEU A 79 4.85 -19.10 -5.07
CA LEU A 79 3.55 -19.74 -5.10
C LEU A 79 2.79 -19.48 -3.79
N SER A 80 1.69 -18.73 -3.86
CA SER A 80 0.76 -18.47 -2.76
C SER A 80 -0.43 -19.43 -2.83
N LEU A 81 -0.71 -20.10 -1.71
CA LEU A 81 -1.71 -21.17 -1.55
C LEU A 81 -2.68 -20.82 -0.41
N GLU A 82 -3.88 -20.37 -0.76
CA GLU A 82 -4.97 -20.04 0.17
C GLU A 82 -5.89 -21.26 0.37
N TYR A 83 -6.05 -21.71 1.62
CA TYR A 83 -6.82 -22.91 1.97
C TYR A 83 -7.91 -22.62 3.01
N ASP A 84 -9.00 -23.38 2.90
CA ASP A 84 -10.07 -23.53 3.90
C ASP A 84 -10.43 -25.02 3.98
N ASP A 85 -9.93 -25.74 5.00
CA ASP A 85 -10.09 -27.20 5.22
C ASP A 85 -9.54 -28.11 4.08
N GLY A 86 -8.90 -27.55 3.04
CA GLY A 86 -8.53 -28.31 1.85
C GLY A 86 -7.52 -27.69 0.89
N GLY A 87 -6.94 -28.55 0.06
CA GLY A 87 -5.99 -28.22 -1.00
C GLY A 87 -4.73 -29.08 -0.97
N PHE A 88 -4.15 -29.32 -2.15
CA PHE A 88 -2.80 -29.84 -2.28
C PHE A 88 -2.06 -29.23 -3.47
N TYR A 89 -0.77 -28.99 -3.27
CA TYR A 89 0.20 -28.71 -4.31
C TYR A 89 1.09 -29.95 -4.49
N ALA A 90 1.43 -30.31 -5.72
CA ALA A 90 2.26 -31.47 -6.05
C ALA A 90 3.21 -31.15 -7.21
N THR A 91 4.47 -31.58 -7.09
CA THR A 91 5.51 -31.36 -8.10
C THR A 91 6.35 -32.63 -8.31
N ARG A 92 6.55 -33.04 -9.57
CA ARG A 92 7.07 -34.36 -9.92
C ARG A 92 8.59 -34.37 -10.09
N VAL A 93 9.24 -35.37 -9.50
CA VAL A 93 10.69 -35.50 -9.40
C VAL A 93 11.22 -36.59 -10.34
N GLU A 94 10.64 -37.79 -10.32
CA GLU A 94 11.08 -38.99 -11.08
C GLU A 94 12.61 -39.28 -11.09
N ARG A 95 13.31 -39.03 -9.98
CA ARG A 95 14.78 -39.12 -9.95
C ARG A 95 15.37 -39.79 -8.72
N ASP A 96 16.59 -40.29 -8.90
CA ASP A 96 17.50 -40.69 -7.83
C ASP A 96 18.04 -39.42 -7.16
N VAL A 97 17.79 -39.29 -5.86
CA VAL A 97 18.24 -38.20 -5.00
C VAL A 97 19.12 -38.72 -3.86
N THR A 98 19.74 -39.90 -3.99
CA THR A 98 20.58 -40.52 -2.92
C THR A 98 21.78 -39.68 -2.47
N ALA A 99 22.23 -38.72 -3.29
CA ALA A 99 23.24 -37.73 -2.92
C ALA A 99 22.75 -36.71 -1.88
N HIS A 100 21.44 -36.46 -1.82
CA HIS A 100 20.80 -35.47 -0.96
C HIS A 100 20.24 -36.14 0.29
N SER A 101 20.42 -35.54 1.47
CA SER A 101 19.91 -36.07 2.74
C SER A 101 18.61 -35.39 3.19
N HIS A 102 18.35 -34.17 2.71
CA HIS A 102 17.18 -33.37 3.09
C HIS A 102 16.38 -32.95 1.86
N LEU A 103 15.07 -32.83 2.01
CA LEU A 103 14.29 -31.86 1.25
C LEU A 103 14.38 -30.54 2.00
N VAL A 104 14.56 -29.43 1.30
CA VAL A 104 14.50 -28.09 1.87
C VAL A 104 13.46 -27.32 1.07
N VAL A 105 12.60 -26.59 1.77
CA VAL A 105 11.56 -25.75 1.17
C VAL A 105 11.66 -24.35 1.76
N GLY A 106 11.75 -23.34 0.91
CA GLY A 106 11.61 -21.95 1.32
C GLY A 106 10.12 -21.66 1.45
N MET A 107 9.61 -21.47 2.67
CA MET A 107 8.18 -21.25 2.90
C MET A 107 7.88 -20.24 4.02
N ARG A 108 6.67 -19.66 3.98
CA ARG A 108 6.12 -18.83 5.06
C ARG A 108 4.61 -18.98 5.23
N ALA A 109 4.14 -18.76 6.45
CA ALA A 109 2.74 -18.58 6.79
C ALA A 109 2.35 -17.11 6.59
N ALA A 110 1.83 -16.76 5.41
CA ALA A 110 1.50 -15.37 5.08
C ALA A 110 0.24 -14.85 5.79
N ASN A 111 -0.69 -15.74 6.16
CA ASN A 111 -1.89 -15.39 6.92
C ASN A 111 -2.50 -16.62 7.60
N GLY A 112 -2.55 -16.66 8.93
CA GLY A 112 -3.29 -17.69 9.70
C GLY A 112 -2.83 -19.15 9.59
N ALA A 113 -1.89 -19.48 8.71
CA ALA A 113 -1.44 -20.84 8.46
C ALA A 113 -0.53 -21.38 9.59
N ASP A 114 -0.84 -22.57 10.12
CA ASP A 114 -0.03 -23.23 11.14
C ASP A 114 0.75 -24.43 10.55
N ALA A 115 1.95 -24.72 11.07
CA ALA A 115 2.73 -25.89 10.63
C ALA A 115 2.04 -27.25 10.93
N SER A 116 1.01 -27.26 11.79
CA SER A 116 0.15 -28.41 12.05
C SER A 116 -1.02 -28.56 11.06
N ASP A 117 -1.32 -27.53 10.26
CA ASP A 117 -2.28 -27.62 9.14
C ASP A 117 -1.67 -28.27 7.90
N VAL A 118 -0.34 -28.31 7.82
CA VAL A 118 0.41 -28.73 6.63
C VAL A 118 0.95 -30.16 6.76
N GLN A 119 0.66 -31.00 5.76
CA GLN A 119 1.24 -32.34 5.60
C GLN A 119 2.13 -32.38 4.36
N VAL A 120 3.33 -32.93 4.51
CA VAL A 120 4.28 -33.13 3.40
C VAL A 120 4.31 -34.60 3.00
N GLU A 121 4.19 -34.85 1.69
CA GLU A 121 4.38 -36.18 1.09
C GLU A 121 5.65 -36.17 0.23
N ILE A 122 6.58 -37.09 0.45
CA ILE A 122 7.82 -37.22 -0.34
C ILE A 122 7.96 -38.67 -0.79
N GLY A 123 7.85 -38.92 -2.10
CA GLY A 123 7.95 -40.27 -2.66
C GLY A 123 6.96 -41.27 -2.06
N GLY A 124 5.76 -40.80 -1.69
CA GLY A 124 4.72 -41.60 -1.04
C GLY A 124 4.93 -41.92 0.44
N GLN A 125 5.86 -41.24 1.13
CA GLN A 125 5.87 -41.16 2.60
C GLN A 125 5.27 -39.83 3.03
N GLU A 126 4.34 -39.85 3.99
CA GLU A 126 3.52 -38.71 4.41
C GLU A 126 3.73 -38.44 5.91
N ALA A 127 3.87 -37.17 6.29
CA ALA A 127 3.93 -36.73 7.69
C ALA A 127 3.38 -35.30 7.85
N ALA A 128 2.95 -34.94 9.06
CA ALA A 128 2.67 -33.54 9.41
C ALA A 128 4.00 -32.76 9.44
N LEU A 129 4.01 -31.54 8.90
CA LEU A 129 5.23 -30.74 8.78
C LEU A 129 5.88 -30.49 10.15
N ALA A 130 5.07 -30.14 11.15
CA ALA A 130 5.49 -29.96 12.54
C ALA A 130 6.09 -31.22 13.23
N GLU A 131 6.03 -32.40 12.61
CA GLU A 131 6.70 -33.63 13.11
C GLU A 131 8.06 -33.92 12.44
N VAL A 132 8.36 -33.28 11.30
CA VAL A 132 9.51 -33.62 10.43
C VAL A 132 10.39 -32.45 10.02
N ALA A 133 9.97 -31.21 10.31
CA ALA A 133 10.79 -30.01 10.25
C ALA A 133 11.49 -29.76 11.60
N ASP A 134 12.74 -29.29 11.56
CA ASP A 134 13.47 -28.88 12.77
C ASP A 134 12.99 -27.51 13.31
N ASP A 135 12.39 -26.67 12.46
CA ASP A 135 11.90 -25.33 12.76
C ASP A 135 10.40 -25.17 12.43
N ALA A 136 9.74 -24.20 13.08
CA ALA A 136 8.34 -23.86 12.80
C ALA A 136 8.24 -22.97 11.55
N VAL A 137 7.14 -23.10 10.79
CA VAL A 137 6.82 -22.15 9.72
C VAL A 137 6.51 -20.80 10.33
N SER A 138 7.32 -19.78 10.04
CA SER A 138 7.09 -18.41 10.52
C SER A 138 6.42 -17.53 9.45
N MET A 139 6.27 -16.24 9.74
CA MET A 139 5.77 -15.24 8.79
C MET A 139 6.86 -14.68 7.86
N SER A 140 8.15 -14.96 8.11
CA SER A 140 9.24 -14.75 7.15
C SER A 140 9.46 -15.99 6.28
N PHE A 141 10.07 -15.81 5.10
CA PHE A 141 10.51 -16.93 4.29
C PHE A 141 11.67 -17.65 4.97
N ASP A 142 11.35 -18.78 5.60
CA ASP A 142 12.31 -19.59 6.32
C ASP A 142 12.66 -20.85 5.53
N ARG A 143 13.87 -21.37 5.80
CA ARG A 143 14.36 -22.62 5.24
C ARG A 143 13.86 -23.80 6.05
N VAL A 144 12.77 -24.42 5.62
CA VAL A 144 12.24 -25.60 6.28
C VAL A 144 12.92 -26.85 5.73
N ALA A 145 13.90 -27.37 6.49
CA ALA A 145 14.63 -28.59 6.18
C ALA A 145 13.96 -29.83 6.78
N ILE A 146 13.88 -30.91 5.98
CA ILE A 146 13.18 -32.16 6.31
C ILE A 146 14.10 -33.36 6.04
N ASP A 147 14.43 -34.13 7.08
CA ASP A 147 15.29 -35.32 6.99
C ASP A 147 14.57 -36.48 6.27
N LEU A 148 15.05 -36.80 5.06
CA LEU A 148 14.49 -37.85 4.21
C LEU A 148 14.66 -39.25 4.80
N ALA A 149 15.69 -39.47 5.62
CA ALA A 149 15.91 -40.73 6.31
C ALA A 149 15.00 -40.86 7.54
N ALA A 150 14.68 -39.76 8.22
CA ALA A 150 13.69 -39.73 9.30
C ALA A 150 12.28 -40.04 8.78
N MET A 151 11.89 -39.46 7.62
CA MET A 151 10.65 -39.79 6.91
C MET A 151 10.64 -41.19 6.24
N GLY A 152 11.78 -41.88 6.17
CA GLY A 152 11.85 -43.22 5.55
C GLY A 152 11.75 -43.24 4.01
N VAL A 153 12.05 -42.13 3.35
CA VAL A 153 11.93 -41.96 1.88
C VAL A 153 12.92 -42.86 1.13
N ASP A 154 12.45 -43.59 0.12
CA ASP A 154 13.35 -44.28 -0.84
C ASP A 154 13.95 -43.27 -1.82
N ARG A 155 15.09 -42.71 -1.40
CA ARG A 155 15.86 -41.73 -2.20
C ARG A 155 16.38 -42.27 -3.53
N SER A 156 16.33 -43.57 -3.81
CA SER A 156 16.79 -44.12 -5.09
C SER A 156 15.82 -43.85 -6.25
N ASN A 157 14.56 -43.51 -5.98
CA ASN A 157 13.58 -43.10 -6.96
C ASN A 157 12.41 -42.37 -6.28
N VAL A 158 12.52 -41.04 -6.12
CA VAL A 158 11.41 -40.21 -5.63
C VAL A 158 10.47 -39.90 -6.79
N ASP A 159 9.18 -40.20 -6.63
CA ASP A 159 8.14 -39.95 -7.65
C ASP A 159 7.77 -38.45 -7.67
N ASP A 160 7.24 -37.93 -6.57
CA ASP A 160 6.82 -36.54 -6.40
C ASP A 160 6.98 -36.03 -4.95
N VAL A 161 6.89 -34.71 -4.79
CA VAL A 161 6.79 -33.97 -3.52
C VAL A 161 5.41 -33.30 -3.50
N ARG A 162 4.69 -33.38 -2.37
CA ARG A 162 3.43 -32.67 -2.14
C ARG A 162 3.40 -31.89 -0.85
N VAL A 163 2.66 -30.79 -0.88
CA VAL A 163 2.27 -29.98 0.26
C VAL A 163 0.74 -29.99 0.32
N ASN A 164 0.17 -30.57 1.37
CA ASN A 164 -1.26 -30.78 1.54
C ASN A 164 -1.78 -29.98 2.74
N CYS A 165 -2.93 -29.33 2.60
CA CYS A 165 -3.63 -28.59 3.66
C CYS A 165 -5.01 -29.21 3.98
N TRP A 166 -5.23 -30.47 3.59
CA TRP A 166 -6.48 -31.19 3.89
C TRP A 166 -6.64 -31.41 5.39
N GLN A 167 -7.78 -30.99 5.95
CA GLN A 167 -8.06 -31.03 7.40
C GLN A 167 -7.20 -30.07 8.25
N GLY A 168 -6.47 -29.15 7.61
CA GLY A 168 -5.98 -27.95 8.27
C GLY A 168 -7.13 -26.98 8.58
N GLY A 169 -6.83 -25.88 9.27
CA GLY A 169 -7.75 -24.76 9.47
C GLY A 169 -7.98 -23.98 8.18
N SER A 170 -7.84 -22.65 8.27
CA SER A 170 -7.83 -21.79 7.09
C SER A 170 -6.70 -20.77 7.17
N GLY A 171 -6.05 -20.53 6.04
CA GLY A 171 -4.86 -19.70 5.99
C GLY A 171 -4.24 -19.61 4.59
N THR A 172 -3.07 -18.98 4.54
CA THR A 172 -2.28 -18.79 3.32
C THR A 172 -0.84 -19.23 3.58
N LEU A 173 -0.41 -20.26 2.86
CA LEU A 173 0.97 -20.76 2.83
C LEU A 173 1.64 -20.30 1.54
N GLU A 174 2.85 -19.76 1.62
CA GLU A 174 3.62 -19.36 0.45
C GLU A 174 4.91 -20.16 0.34
N LEU A 175 5.25 -20.57 -0.89
CA LEU A 175 6.43 -21.35 -1.24
C LEU A 175 7.29 -20.55 -2.23
N ALA A 176 8.57 -20.33 -1.92
CA ALA A 176 9.52 -19.65 -2.80
C ALA A 176 10.37 -20.63 -3.63
N TRP A 177 10.68 -21.81 -3.08
CA TRP A 177 11.38 -22.88 -3.81
C TRP A 177 11.31 -24.21 -3.06
N ILE A 178 11.54 -25.29 -3.79
CA ILE A 178 11.63 -26.68 -3.32
C ILE A 178 12.91 -27.28 -3.90
N ALA A 179 13.81 -27.76 -3.04
CA ALA A 179 15.10 -28.32 -3.45
C ALA A 179 15.52 -29.52 -2.59
N PHE A 180 16.26 -30.45 -3.19
CA PHE A 180 16.98 -31.50 -2.47
C PHE A 180 18.41 -31.05 -2.16
N ALA A 181 18.83 -31.20 -0.90
CA ALA A 181 20.12 -30.71 -0.40
C ALA A 181 20.96 -31.81 0.28
N PRO A 182 22.30 -31.73 0.24
CA PRO A 182 23.20 -32.73 0.83
C PRO A 182 23.22 -32.69 2.36
N THR A 183 22.73 -31.62 2.99
CA THR A 183 22.61 -31.39 4.43
C THR A 183 21.59 -30.25 4.69
N ALA A 184 21.12 -30.09 5.93
CA ALA A 184 20.27 -28.97 6.38
C ALA A 184 21.05 -27.66 6.65
N ASP A 185 22.24 -27.50 6.08
CA ASP A 185 23.13 -26.37 6.38
C ASP A 185 22.56 -25.07 5.77
N PRO A 186 22.26 -24.03 6.58
CA PRO A 186 21.71 -22.77 6.09
C PRO A 186 22.69 -22.00 5.18
N ASP A 187 24.00 -22.29 5.21
CA ASP A 187 24.99 -21.62 4.36
C ASP A 187 25.04 -22.18 2.92
N ILE A 188 24.27 -23.22 2.59
CA ILE A 188 24.13 -23.71 1.20
C ILE A 188 23.40 -22.66 0.38
N ALA A 189 24.05 -22.11 -0.66
CA ALA A 189 23.39 -21.18 -1.59
C ALA A 189 22.24 -21.87 -2.34
N LEU A 190 21.05 -21.25 -2.35
CA LEU A 190 19.86 -21.70 -3.06
C LEU A 190 19.37 -20.60 -4.02
N PRO A 191 18.53 -20.91 -5.03
CA PRO A 191 18.02 -19.91 -5.95
C PRO A 191 17.27 -18.79 -5.22
N GLY A 192 17.48 -17.54 -5.63
CA GLY A 192 16.75 -16.38 -5.11
C GLY A 192 17.29 -15.73 -3.84
N GLU A 193 18.26 -16.33 -3.14
CA GLU A 193 18.80 -15.71 -1.92
C GLU A 193 19.88 -14.64 -2.18
N ALA A 194 19.54 -13.39 -1.86
CA ALA A 194 20.52 -12.32 -1.71
C ALA A 194 21.38 -12.55 -0.45
N THR A 195 22.70 -12.57 -0.61
CA THR A 195 23.63 -12.89 0.50
C THR A 195 23.70 -11.73 1.50
N PRO A 196 23.38 -11.93 2.80
CA PRO A 196 23.48 -10.86 3.80
C PRO A 196 24.92 -10.40 4.03
N GLY A 197 25.14 -9.09 4.00
CA GLY A 197 26.43 -8.48 4.36
C GLY A 197 26.71 -8.64 5.86
N THR A 198 27.95 -8.99 6.21
CA THR A 198 28.33 -9.32 7.60
C THR A 198 28.31 -8.09 8.51
N THR A 199 27.23 -7.90 9.27
CA THR A 199 27.16 -6.93 10.38
C THR A 199 27.73 -7.53 11.66
N THR A 200 28.61 -6.79 12.35
CA THR A 200 29.17 -7.21 13.64
C THR A 200 28.15 -7.05 14.77
N GLU A 201 27.97 -8.09 15.58
CA GLU A 201 27.08 -8.11 16.76
C GLU A 201 27.26 -6.87 17.66
N GLY A 202 26.22 -6.03 17.69
CA GLY A 202 25.94 -5.13 18.80
C GLY A 202 25.25 -5.90 19.94
N THR A 203 25.38 -5.43 21.18
CA THR A 203 24.66 -6.02 22.31
C THR A 203 23.16 -5.71 22.19
N PRO A 204 22.23 -6.66 22.47
CA PRO A 204 20.80 -6.40 22.33
C PRO A 204 20.35 -5.24 23.21
N ASP A 205 19.68 -4.27 22.59
CA ASP A 205 18.92 -3.26 23.31
C ASP A 205 17.57 -3.87 23.71
N THR A 206 17.18 -3.73 24.98
CA THR A 206 15.98 -4.38 25.53
C THR A 206 14.73 -3.52 25.44
N ASP A 207 14.87 -2.28 24.96
CA ASP A 207 13.78 -1.31 24.90
C ASP A 207 13.11 -1.26 23.51
N LYS A 208 13.57 -2.08 22.55
CA LYS A 208 12.96 -2.23 21.22
C LYS A 208 11.87 -3.30 21.15
N HIS A 209 10.74 -2.97 20.54
CA HIS A 209 9.66 -3.90 20.27
C HIS A 209 9.93 -4.79 19.03
N PRO A 210 9.46 -6.05 18.99
CA PRO A 210 9.78 -6.99 17.91
C PRO A 210 9.07 -6.71 16.56
N TRP A 211 8.43 -5.55 16.44
CA TRP A 211 7.79 -5.01 15.23
C TRP A 211 8.36 -3.64 14.83
N GLU A 212 9.39 -3.15 15.53
CA GLU A 212 10.25 -2.10 14.99
C GLU A 212 11.06 -2.70 13.83
N VAL A 213 10.61 -2.41 12.61
CA VAL A 213 11.50 -2.51 11.45
C VAL A 213 12.62 -1.50 11.70
N GLU A 214 13.88 -1.95 11.78
CA GLU A 214 14.98 -0.98 11.73
C GLU A 214 14.86 -0.27 10.38
N ALA A 215 14.59 1.05 10.41
CA ALA A 215 14.62 1.89 9.22
C ALA A 215 15.93 1.59 8.48
N GLY A 216 15.78 0.92 7.33
CA GLY A 216 16.89 0.18 6.75
C GLY A 216 18.03 1.13 6.45
N ASN A 217 19.27 0.73 6.75
CA ASN A 217 20.45 1.34 6.11
C ASN A 217 20.54 0.92 4.63
N GLU A 218 19.40 0.87 3.93
CA GLU A 218 19.35 0.87 2.49
C GLU A 218 19.95 2.19 2.00
N LYS A 219 20.55 2.15 0.81
CA LYS A 219 21.02 3.38 0.18
C LYS A 219 19.84 4.32 0.01
N GLU A 220 20.01 5.56 0.46
CA GLU A 220 19.34 6.71 -0.16
C GLU A 220 19.34 6.52 -1.68
N PRO A 221 18.17 6.42 -2.33
CA PRO A 221 18.11 6.36 -3.78
C PRO A 221 18.79 7.62 -4.29
N THR A 222 19.88 7.46 -5.04
CA THR A 222 20.59 8.63 -5.56
C THR A 222 19.71 9.26 -6.62
N ASP A 223 18.93 10.26 -6.21
CA ASP A 223 18.08 11.10 -7.05
C ASP A 223 18.99 11.94 -7.96
N THR A 224 19.58 11.27 -8.95
CA THR A 224 20.52 11.85 -9.89
C THR A 224 19.76 12.72 -10.87
N ILE A 225 19.69 14.03 -10.57
CA ILE A 225 19.13 15.11 -11.40
C ILE A 225 19.23 14.76 -12.90
N PRO A 226 18.16 14.23 -13.51
CA PRO A 226 18.27 13.62 -14.82
C PRO A 226 18.01 14.61 -15.96
N VAL A 227 17.28 15.70 -15.68
CA VAL A 227 16.97 16.77 -16.64
C VAL A 227 17.26 18.13 -16.01
N ALA A 228 17.99 18.99 -16.73
CA ALA A 228 18.32 20.35 -16.25
C ALA A 228 17.18 21.37 -16.50
N ASP A 229 16.29 21.08 -17.45
CA ASP A 229 15.15 21.90 -17.84
C ASP A 229 13.94 20.95 -18.04
N ILE A 230 13.07 20.81 -17.03
CA ILE A 230 11.82 20.03 -17.17
C ILE A 230 10.86 20.78 -18.09
N ASP A 231 10.29 20.13 -19.10
CA ASP A 231 9.32 20.70 -20.04
C ASP A 231 8.26 19.69 -20.54
N GLU A 232 7.37 20.14 -21.44
CA GLU A 232 6.29 19.32 -22.01
C GLU A 232 6.78 18.07 -22.76
N GLY A 233 8.02 18.08 -23.25
CA GLY A 233 8.63 16.96 -23.97
C GLY A 233 9.39 15.98 -23.08
N THR A 234 9.54 16.29 -21.78
CA THR A 234 10.21 15.43 -20.80
C THR A 234 9.37 14.16 -20.58
N THR A 235 9.98 12.98 -20.76
CA THR A 235 9.34 11.68 -20.48
C THR A 235 9.41 11.30 -19.00
N LEU A 236 8.58 10.37 -18.52
CA LEU A 236 8.69 9.86 -17.14
C LEU A 236 10.02 9.14 -16.88
N ALA A 237 10.58 8.45 -17.88
CA ALA A 237 11.90 7.83 -17.81
C ALA A 237 13.06 8.84 -17.82
N GLU A 238 12.85 10.04 -18.40
CA GLU A 238 13.78 11.17 -18.25
C GLU A 238 13.60 11.89 -16.92
N LEU A 239 12.38 12.03 -16.40
CA LEU A 239 12.10 12.61 -15.09
C LEU A 239 12.64 11.73 -13.95
N CYS A 240 12.50 10.41 -14.07
CA CYS A 240 12.93 9.41 -13.11
C CYS A 240 13.70 8.30 -13.86
N SER A 241 15.03 8.30 -13.76
CA SER A 241 15.90 7.39 -14.53
C SER A 241 15.77 5.90 -14.18
N THR A 242 15.06 5.57 -13.09
CA THR A 242 14.79 4.21 -12.58
C THR A 242 13.35 3.76 -12.81
N TYR A 243 12.54 4.55 -13.52
CA TYR A 243 11.10 4.32 -13.71
C TYR A 243 10.76 2.92 -14.27
N ASP A 244 11.55 2.45 -15.25
CA ASP A 244 11.43 1.14 -15.92
C ASP A 244 12.73 0.32 -15.72
N SER A 245 13.33 0.40 -14.53
CA SER A 245 14.51 -0.40 -14.19
C SER A 245 14.16 -1.60 -13.33
N ASP A 246 14.85 -2.73 -13.55
CA ASP A 246 14.83 -3.91 -12.68
C ASP A 246 15.42 -3.65 -11.27
N ASP A 247 15.84 -2.40 -10.97
CA ASP A 247 16.30 -1.97 -9.65
C ASP A 247 15.05 -1.80 -8.74
N ALA A 248 14.76 -2.87 -8.00
CA ALA A 248 13.47 -3.13 -7.38
C ALA A 248 12.95 -1.99 -6.47
N HIS A 249 13.86 -1.21 -5.89
CA HIS A 249 13.57 -0.19 -4.87
C HIS A 249 12.89 1.10 -5.40
N LEU A 250 12.67 1.27 -6.71
CA LEU A 250 12.00 2.46 -7.28
C LEU A 250 10.93 2.13 -8.35
N TYR A 251 10.57 0.86 -8.46
CA TYR A 251 9.71 0.28 -9.51
C TYR A 251 8.27 0.85 -9.50
N VAL A 252 7.83 1.49 -10.60
CA VAL A 252 6.50 2.15 -10.71
C VAL A 252 5.33 1.40 -11.46
N PRO A 253 5.26 0.05 -11.67
CA PRO A 253 4.43 -0.48 -12.78
C PRO A 253 3.11 -1.19 -12.40
N ARG A 254 2.78 -1.34 -11.10
CA ARG A 254 1.41 -1.73 -10.65
C ARG A 254 0.59 -0.53 -10.16
N SER A 255 1.15 0.27 -9.25
CA SER A 255 0.46 1.43 -8.63
C SER A 255 -0.07 2.45 -9.64
N THR A 256 0.69 2.69 -10.70
CA THR A 256 0.30 3.62 -11.75
C THR A 256 -0.76 3.03 -12.66
N THR A 257 -0.74 1.71 -12.91
CA THR A 257 -1.55 1.02 -13.93
C THR A 257 -2.93 0.57 -13.41
N ASP A 258 -3.01 0.05 -12.17
CA ASP A 258 -4.24 -0.51 -11.56
C ASP A 258 -5.39 0.52 -11.39
N TYR A 259 -5.04 1.80 -11.43
CA TYR A 259 -5.95 2.94 -11.27
C TYR A 259 -5.89 3.92 -12.44
N LEU A 260 -5.32 3.54 -13.60
CA LEU A 260 -5.26 4.41 -14.77
C LEU A 260 -6.66 4.92 -15.17
N PRO A 261 -6.78 6.22 -15.45
CA PRO A 261 -7.96 6.81 -16.03
C PRO A 261 -8.53 6.04 -17.23
N SER A 262 -9.77 5.59 -17.09
CA SER A 262 -10.52 4.82 -18.08
C SER A 262 -11.40 5.74 -18.93
N ALA A 263 -11.73 5.39 -20.17
CA ALA A 263 -12.61 6.25 -20.98
C ALA A 263 -14.09 6.22 -20.51
N ALA A 264 -14.42 5.37 -19.52
CA ALA A 264 -15.79 5.05 -19.13
C ALA A 264 -16.02 4.95 -17.61
N GLU A 265 -15.00 5.18 -16.76
CA GLU A 265 -15.23 5.24 -15.31
C GLU A 265 -16.07 6.48 -14.96
N SER A 266 -17.12 6.26 -14.18
CA SER A 266 -18.06 7.30 -13.74
C SER A 266 -17.65 7.88 -12.41
N ALA A 267 -17.62 9.22 -12.33
CA ALA A 267 -17.33 9.99 -11.12
C ALA A 267 -18.16 9.57 -9.88
N PRO A 268 -17.66 9.83 -8.65
CA PRO A 268 -18.37 9.51 -7.41
C PRO A 268 -19.78 10.10 -7.34
N SER A 269 -20.73 9.32 -6.82
CA SER A 269 -22.14 9.68 -6.77
C SER A 269 -22.52 10.48 -5.51
N SER A 270 -22.12 11.76 -5.41
CA SER A 270 -22.92 12.82 -4.73
C SER A 270 -22.37 14.26 -4.91
N VAL A 271 -23.24 15.13 -5.42
CA VAL A 271 -23.40 16.62 -5.29
C VAL A 271 -22.40 17.45 -4.45
N ASP A 272 -22.05 18.70 -4.82
CA ASP A 272 -22.51 19.57 -5.93
C ASP A 272 -21.41 20.57 -6.39
N TRP A 273 -21.51 21.01 -7.66
CA TRP A 273 -20.72 21.97 -8.46
C TRP A 273 -19.35 22.51 -7.95
N ALA A 274 -18.27 22.57 -8.75
CA ALA A 274 -18.21 22.88 -10.17
C ALA A 274 -18.58 21.69 -11.07
N SER A 275 -19.74 21.81 -11.73
CA SER A 275 -20.41 20.65 -12.28
C SER A 275 -19.68 20.09 -13.49
N THR A 276 -19.07 18.94 -13.31
CA THR A 276 -19.41 17.78 -14.13
C THR A 276 -19.04 16.53 -13.36
N ASN A 277 -19.90 15.50 -13.42
CA ASN A 277 -19.49 14.13 -13.15
C ASN A 277 -18.61 13.68 -14.32
N LEU A 278 -17.47 14.37 -14.50
CA LEU A 278 -16.55 14.11 -15.60
C LEU A 278 -16.13 12.67 -15.44
N SER A 279 -16.55 11.85 -16.41
CA SER A 279 -15.81 10.65 -16.70
C SER A 279 -14.36 11.05 -16.95
N ASP A 280 -13.45 10.14 -16.65
CA ASP A 280 -12.03 10.37 -16.86
C ASP A 280 -11.70 10.73 -18.33
N GLY A 281 -12.52 10.33 -19.30
CA GLY A 281 -12.46 10.80 -20.69
C GLY A 281 -12.85 12.28 -20.90
N GLU A 282 -13.77 12.82 -20.11
CA GLU A 282 -14.12 14.25 -20.14
C GLU A 282 -13.11 15.09 -19.34
N LYS A 283 -12.50 14.55 -18.26
CA LYS A 283 -11.34 15.18 -17.59
C LYS A 283 -10.15 15.28 -18.55
N ALA A 284 -9.85 14.19 -19.26
CA ALA A 284 -8.81 14.19 -20.27
C ALA A 284 -9.05 15.22 -21.37
N ALA A 285 -10.30 15.37 -21.85
CA ALA A 285 -10.65 16.41 -22.82
C ALA A 285 -10.58 17.84 -22.26
N LEU A 286 -10.70 18.03 -20.93
CA LEU A 286 -10.56 19.32 -20.27
C LEU A 286 -9.09 19.73 -20.10
N PHE A 287 -8.23 18.76 -19.79
CA PHE A 287 -6.80 18.95 -19.48
C PHE A 287 -5.85 18.60 -20.64
N ASP A 288 -6.39 18.25 -21.82
CA ASP A 288 -5.65 17.80 -23.02
C ASP A 288 -4.76 16.55 -22.80
N VAL A 289 -5.23 15.60 -21.98
CA VAL A 289 -4.53 14.34 -21.69
C VAL A 289 -4.77 13.32 -22.81
N ASP A 290 -3.70 12.81 -23.42
CA ASP A 290 -3.78 11.68 -24.35
C ASP A 290 -3.87 10.34 -23.60
N LEU A 291 -5.10 9.99 -23.19
CA LEU A 291 -5.39 8.70 -22.55
C LEU A 291 -5.03 7.47 -23.39
N ALA A 292 -4.80 7.59 -24.71
CA ALA A 292 -4.34 6.46 -25.52
C ALA A 292 -2.83 6.27 -25.34
N THR A 293 -2.05 7.34 -25.50
CA THR A 293 -0.59 7.35 -25.31
C THR A 293 -0.21 7.07 -23.86
N VAL A 294 -0.89 7.68 -22.88
CA VAL A 294 -0.70 7.34 -21.46
C VAL A 294 -0.88 5.84 -21.23
N ARG A 295 -1.95 5.20 -21.73
CA ARG A 295 -2.17 3.77 -21.49
C ARG A 295 -1.21 2.84 -22.24
N SER A 296 -0.58 3.26 -23.34
CA SER A 296 0.38 2.41 -24.06
C SER A 296 1.82 2.61 -23.59
N GLU A 297 2.22 3.83 -23.23
CA GLU A 297 3.61 4.20 -22.98
C GLU A 297 3.95 4.42 -21.48
N ILE A 298 2.96 4.46 -20.57
CA ILE A 298 3.25 4.64 -19.13
C ILE A 298 3.93 3.43 -18.49
N GLY A 299 3.91 2.26 -19.13
CA GLY A 299 4.68 1.10 -18.68
C GLY A 299 6.19 1.26 -18.90
N SER A 300 6.58 1.82 -20.05
CA SER A 300 7.99 2.05 -20.46
C SER A 300 8.53 3.42 -20.06
N GLY A 301 7.73 4.20 -19.33
CA GLY A 301 8.03 5.60 -18.96
C GLY A 301 8.18 6.54 -20.16
N GLN A 302 7.81 6.15 -21.38
CA GLN A 302 7.99 6.94 -22.60
C GLN A 302 6.89 7.99 -22.84
N VAL A 303 5.84 7.98 -22.00
CA VAL A 303 4.84 9.05 -21.98
C VAL A 303 5.49 10.38 -21.53
N THR A 304 5.18 11.47 -22.23
CA THR A 304 5.69 12.82 -21.90
C THR A 304 4.78 13.55 -20.91
N LEU A 305 5.30 14.55 -20.19
CA LEU A 305 4.49 15.43 -19.35
C LEU A 305 3.40 16.16 -20.16
N GLY A 306 3.64 16.44 -21.45
CA GLY A 306 2.65 17.00 -22.37
C GLY A 306 1.54 16.01 -22.75
N ASP A 307 1.85 14.73 -22.97
CA ASP A 307 0.83 13.68 -23.17
C ASP A 307 -0.06 13.50 -21.93
N MET A 308 0.50 13.81 -20.75
CA MET A 308 -0.21 13.86 -19.46
C MET A 308 -0.92 15.20 -19.22
N GLY A 309 -1.10 16.05 -20.23
CA GLY A 309 -1.98 17.22 -20.17
C GLY A 309 -1.33 18.54 -19.75
N THR A 310 -2.02 19.64 -20.06
CA THR A 310 -1.47 21.01 -20.11
C THR A 310 -0.83 21.52 -18.82
N GLN A 311 -1.36 21.13 -17.67
CA GLN A 311 -0.95 21.62 -16.34
C GLN A 311 0.09 20.71 -15.66
N THR A 312 0.29 19.48 -16.16
CA THR A 312 1.17 18.48 -15.53
C THR A 312 2.62 18.95 -15.44
N THR A 313 3.13 19.65 -16.46
CA THR A 313 4.51 20.17 -16.44
C THR A 313 4.72 21.21 -15.33
N ASP A 314 3.75 22.09 -15.09
CA ASP A 314 3.88 23.15 -14.09
C ASP A 314 3.65 22.63 -12.67
N HIS A 315 2.76 21.65 -12.47
CA HIS A 315 2.66 20.90 -11.20
C HIS A 315 3.96 20.20 -10.83
N VAL A 316 4.56 19.45 -11.76
CA VAL A 316 5.84 18.76 -11.51
C VAL A 316 6.93 19.76 -11.15
N ARG A 317 7.11 20.83 -11.94
CA ARG A 317 8.09 21.89 -11.63
C ARG A 317 7.88 22.47 -10.24
N ARG A 318 6.64 22.83 -9.88
CA ARG A 318 6.29 23.39 -8.56
C ARG A 318 6.70 22.45 -7.43
N TRP A 319 6.43 21.15 -7.57
CA TRP A 319 6.76 20.17 -6.53
C TRP A 319 8.28 19.96 -6.41
N ILE A 320 9.01 19.85 -7.54
CA ILE A 320 10.47 19.70 -7.54
C ILE A 320 11.16 20.95 -6.99
N ASP A 321 10.70 22.15 -7.37
CA ASP A 321 11.21 23.43 -6.84
C ASP A 321 10.95 23.57 -5.32
N ALA A 322 9.90 22.95 -4.81
CA ALA A 322 9.57 22.82 -3.39
C ALA A 322 10.27 21.64 -2.68
N GLY A 323 11.13 20.89 -3.38
CA GLY A 323 11.96 19.82 -2.81
C GLY A 323 11.36 18.42 -2.80
N LEU A 324 10.27 18.17 -3.52
CA LEU A 324 9.77 16.80 -3.71
C LEU A 324 10.78 15.97 -4.55
N PRO A 325 11.09 14.71 -4.19
CA PRO A 325 11.95 13.84 -5.00
C PRO A 325 11.38 13.57 -6.40
N TYR A 326 12.27 13.37 -7.38
CA TYR A 326 11.91 13.14 -8.79
C TYR A 326 11.08 11.87 -8.99
N HIS A 327 11.45 10.79 -8.29
CA HIS A 327 10.73 9.53 -8.32
C HIS A 327 9.36 9.61 -7.61
N ALA A 328 9.27 10.36 -6.51
CA ALA A 328 8.01 10.63 -5.82
C ALA A 328 7.04 11.42 -6.71
N ALA A 329 7.52 12.46 -7.40
CA ALA A 329 6.75 13.20 -8.39
C ALA A 329 6.18 12.28 -9.48
N ALA A 330 7.01 11.38 -10.05
CA ALA A 330 6.58 10.44 -11.08
C ALA A 330 5.45 9.48 -10.62
N LYS A 331 5.50 9.00 -9.37
CA LYS A 331 4.47 8.12 -8.78
C LYS A 331 3.09 8.80 -8.62
N LEU A 332 3.05 10.12 -8.49
CA LEU A 332 1.80 10.88 -8.33
C LEU A 332 1.04 11.10 -9.65
N LEU A 333 1.74 11.10 -10.78
CA LEU A 333 1.19 11.54 -12.07
C LEU A 333 0.06 10.67 -12.63
N GLY A 334 -0.03 9.40 -12.23
CA GLY A 334 -1.09 8.47 -12.67
C GLY A 334 -2.53 8.99 -12.44
N ARG A 335 -2.74 9.88 -11.47
CA ARG A 335 -4.00 10.64 -11.29
C ARG A 335 -3.82 12.15 -11.21
N ALA A 336 -2.66 12.66 -10.82
CA ALA A 336 -2.42 14.10 -10.73
C ALA A 336 -2.43 14.82 -12.10
N MET A 337 -2.38 14.09 -13.22
CA MET A 337 -2.72 14.64 -14.55
C MET A 337 -4.16 15.15 -14.70
N PHE A 338 -5.04 14.92 -13.71
CA PHE A 338 -6.36 15.54 -13.59
C PHE A 338 -6.47 16.53 -12.42
N LEU A 339 -5.35 16.94 -11.84
CA LEU A 339 -5.30 17.97 -10.80
C LEU A 339 -5.54 19.34 -11.44
N PRO A 340 -6.63 20.05 -11.09
CA PRO A 340 -6.86 21.41 -11.57
C PRO A 340 -5.96 22.42 -10.85
N ASP A 341 -5.68 23.54 -11.52
CA ASP A 341 -4.97 24.68 -10.94
C ASP A 341 -5.84 25.48 -9.96
N GLU A 342 -7.17 25.30 -10.02
CA GLU A 342 -8.14 25.91 -9.11
C GLU A 342 -8.50 24.93 -7.98
N THR A 343 -8.53 25.41 -6.74
CA THR A 343 -9.03 24.67 -5.56
C THR A 343 -10.47 24.20 -5.80
N VAL A 344 -10.71 22.88 -5.72
CA VAL A 344 -12.07 22.32 -5.86
C VAL A 344 -12.84 22.34 -4.54
N ASN A 345 -14.16 22.21 -4.61
CA ASN A 345 -14.98 21.96 -3.42
C ASN A 345 -14.89 20.49 -2.99
N LEU A 346 -14.85 20.23 -1.69
CA LEU A 346 -15.02 18.87 -1.17
C LEU A 346 -16.46 18.36 -1.41
N PRO A 347 -16.63 17.10 -1.81
CA PRO A 347 -17.93 16.42 -1.75
C PRO A 347 -18.29 16.15 -0.29
N TYR A 348 -19.55 16.30 0.08
CA TYR A 348 -20.07 15.93 1.40
C TYR A 348 -21.09 14.81 1.31
N HIS A 349 -21.11 13.98 2.34
CA HIS A 349 -22.06 12.89 2.42
C HIS A 349 -23.47 13.40 2.73
N LYS A 350 -24.28 13.39 1.67
CA LYS A 350 -25.66 13.88 1.59
C LYS A 350 -25.76 15.41 1.60
N SER A 351 -26.59 15.94 0.71
CA SER A 351 -26.83 17.37 0.55
C SER A 351 -27.79 17.91 1.63
N GLY A 352 -27.30 18.05 2.85
CA GLY A 352 -28.04 18.64 3.97
C GLY A 352 -28.16 20.16 3.90
N ASN A 353 -28.97 20.74 4.79
CA ASN A 353 -28.97 22.19 5.00
C ASN A 353 -27.71 22.56 5.80
N ALA A 354 -26.73 23.19 5.14
CA ALA A 354 -25.59 23.79 5.83
C ALA A 354 -26.04 24.86 6.83
N TRP A 355 -25.36 24.94 7.96
CA TRP A 355 -25.47 26.08 8.88
C TRP A 355 -24.75 27.31 8.28
N MET A 356 -25.08 28.50 8.76
CA MET A 356 -24.49 29.75 8.27
C MET A 356 -23.20 30.10 9.00
N GLU A 357 -23.10 29.63 10.24
CA GLU A 357 -21.95 29.71 11.11
C GLU A 357 -20.86 28.74 10.62
N THR A 358 -19.59 29.12 10.77
CA THR A 358 -18.39 28.34 10.44
C THR A 358 -17.24 28.81 11.32
N ALA A 359 -16.17 28.04 11.43
CA ALA A 359 -14.88 28.51 11.92
C ALA A 359 -13.78 28.25 10.88
N GLY A 360 -12.78 29.11 10.84
CA GLY A 360 -11.70 29.06 9.83
C GLY A 360 -12.04 29.77 8.50
N PRO A 361 -11.15 29.68 7.48
CA PRO A 361 -9.89 28.95 7.53
C PRO A 361 -8.91 29.50 8.56
N ALA A 362 -8.17 28.62 9.21
CA ALA A 362 -7.08 28.96 10.13
C ALA A 362 -5.86 28.08 9.86
N THR A 363 -4.68 28.70 9.90
CA THR A 363 -3.39 28.00 9.92
C THR A 363 -3.10 27.43 11.32
N PRO A 364 -2.30 26.36 11.45
CA PRO A 364 -1.81 25.88 12.72
C PRO A 364 -1.14 27.00 13.53
N ALA A 365 -1.41 27.05 14.83
CA ALA A 365 -0.80 27.99 15.75
C ALA A 365 0.63 27.57 16.11
N ASN A 366 0.84 26.27 16.39
CA ASN A 366 2.12 25.62 16.67
C ASN A 366 3.10 26.50 17.48
N ASP A 367 2.66 26.97 18.65
CA ASP A 367 3.46 27.81 19.55
C ASP A 367 3.63 27.09 20.90
N PRO A 368 4.77 26.42 21.16
CA PRO A 368 6.02 26.47 20.39
C PRO A 368 6.05 25.59 19.12
N GLU A 369 6.89 25.96 18.15
CA GLU A 369 7.15 25.23 16.89
C GLU A 369 7.92 23.91 17.16
N THR A 370 7.25 22.94 17.77
CA THR A 370 7.86 21.66 18.22
C THR A 370 7.50 20.46 17.34
N PHE A 371 6.50 20.61 16.46
CA PHE A 371 5.91 19.49 15.75
C PHE A 371 6.03 19.54 14.22
N VAL A 372 6.43 20.67 13.63
CA VAL A 372 6.41 20.88 12.17
C VAL A 372 7.36 19.92 11.46
N GLN A 373 6.83 19.22 10.45
CA GLN A 373 7.55 18.31 9.58
C GLN A 373 8.45 19.09 8.60
N GLU A 374 9.77 18.84 8.63
CA GLU A 374 10.74 19.41 7.68
C GLU A 374 10.98 18.49 6.46
N GLU A 375 10.76 17.18 6.58
CA GLU A 375 11.05 16.17 5.55
C GLU A 375 9.85 15.25 5.30
N TRP A 376 9.65 14.87 4.03
CA TRP A 376 8.49 14.08 3.58
C TRP A 376 8.58 12.63 4.05
N PRO A 377 7.45 11.93 4.29
CA PRO A 377 7.47 10.54 4.75
C PRO A 377 8.22 9.65 3.76
N THR A 378 8.93 8.64 4.28
CA THR A 378 9.75 7.74 3.47
C THR A 378 8.90 7.06 2.40
N ASP A 379 9.37 7.11 1.14
CA ASP A 379 8.71 6.37 0.07
C ASP A 379 8.70 4.87 0.41
N ALA A 380 7.53 4.32 0.74
CA ALA A 380 7.31 2.87 0.79
C ALA A 380 7.13 2.32 -0.63
N ARG A 381 8.27 2.13 -1.34
CA ARG A 381 8.44 2.49 -2.76
C ARG A 381 7.50 1.82 -3.77
N THR A 382 7.02 0.61 -3.52
CA THR A 382 6.39 -0.26 -4.52
C THR A 382 5.24 -1.13 -3.97
N TYR A 383 4.97 -2.28 -4.61
CA TYR A 383 4.14 -3.39 -4.08
C TYR A 383 4.98 -4.63 -3.68
N ILE A 384 6.30 -4.47 -3.52
CA ILE A 384 7.15 -5.48 -2.87
C ILE A 384 6.59 -5.74 -1.46
N PRO A 385 6.53 -7.01 -0.98
CA PRO A 385 5.86 -7.33 0.28
C PRO A 385 6.31 -6.49 1.49
N ASP A 386 7.61 -6.24 1.62
CA ASP A 386 8.18 -5.55 2.79
C ASP A 386 7.89 -4.04 2.75
N GLU A 387 8.02 -3.40 1.59
CA GLU A 387 7.60 -2.00 1.41
C GLU A 387 6.07 -1.84 1.50
N LYS A 388 5.29 -2.81 1.00
CA LYS A 388 3.84 -2.84 1.23
C LYS A 388 3.52 -2.95 2.71
N TYR A 389 4.25 -3.78 3.45
CA TYR A 389 4.09 -3.97 4.88
C TYR A 389 4.40 -2.68 5.65
N GLU A 390 5.50 -2.00 5.31
CA GLU A 390 5.84 -0.68 5.85
C GLU A 390 4.73 0.35 5.54
N ARG A 391 4.33 0.47 4.26
CA ARG A 391 3.27 1.38 3.79
C ARG A 391 1.94 1.19 4.50
N ASP A 392 1.50 -0.07 4.59
CA ASP A 392 0.19 -0.43 5.13
C ASP A 392 0.27 -0.73 6.65
N ARG A 393 1.43 -0.49 7.31
CA ARG A 393 1.69 -0.84 8.72
C ARG A 393 0.61 -0.32 9.66
N ALA A 394 0.18 0.93 9.47
CA ALA A 394 -0.80 1.56 10.35
C ALA A 394 -2.17 0.88 10.20
N HIS A 395 -2.55 0.54 8.97
CA HIS A 395 -3.74 -0.26 8.71
C HIS A 395 -3.63 -1.67 9.31
N ASP A 396 -2.46 -2.29 9.19
CA ASP A 396 -2.21 -3.68 9.55
C ASP A 396 -1.89 -3.89 11.05
N GLN A 397 -1.64 -2.83 11.83
CA GLN A 397 -1.46 -2.91 13.30
C GLN A 397 -2.42 -3.89 14.02
N PRO A 398 -3.73 -3.97 13.72
CA PRO A 398 -4.64 -4.90 14.41
C PRO A 398 -4.49 -6.38 14.01
N LYS A 399 -3.66 -6.69 13.01
CA LYS A 399 -3.19 -8.05 12.69
C LYS A 399 -1.99 -8.47 13.54
N HIS A 400 -1.27 -7.50 14.11
CA HIS A 400 0.05 -7.71 14.75
C HIS A 400 0.09 -7.32 16.24
N VAL A 401 -0.89 -6.54 16.71
CA VAL A 401 -0.97 -6.04 18.09
C VAL A 401 -2.29 -6.48 18.71
N ASP A 402 -2.23 -7.03 19.93
CA ASP A 402 -3.41 -7.44 20.70
C ASP A 402 -4.21 -6.25 21.26
N GLY A 403 -5.49 -6.51 21.59
CA GLY A 403 -6.35 -5.57 22.32
C GLY A 403 -7.19 -4.64 21.44
N TRP A 404 -7.22 -4.84 20.13
CA TRP A 404 -8.11 -4.09 19.24
C TRP A 404 -9.56 -4.53 19.36
N THR A 405 -10.48 -3.56 19.45
CA THR A 405 -11.92 -3.77 19.45
C THR A 405 -12.53 -3.44 18.08
N ASN A 406 -13.71 -3.99 17.78
CA ASN A 406 -14.44 -3.72 16.55
C ASN A 406 -15.87 -3.27 16.87
N GLY A 407 -16.31 -2.16 16.29
CA GLY A 407 -17.64 -1.58 16.53
C GLY A 407 -17.64 -0.42 17.53
N THR A 408 -18.81 -0.01 18.04
CA THR A 408 -18.92 1.12 18.99
C THR A 408 -18.24 0.79 20.33
N PRO A 409 -17.37 1.66 20.89
CA PRO A 409 -16.84 1.47 22.24
C PRO A 409 -17.97 1.34 23.27
N GLY A 410 -17.71 0.66 24.37
CA GLY A 410 -18.66 0.59 25.47
C GLY A 410 -18.67 1.88 26.31
N GLU A 411 -19.60 1.91 27.28
CA GLU A 411 -19.75 3.02 28.23
C GLU A 411 -18.45 3.26 29.02
N GLU A 412 -17.63 2.23 29.21
CA GLU A 412 -16.32 2.28 29.87
C GLU A 412 -15.27 3.14 29.16
N VAL A 413 -15.39 3.37 27.85
CA VAL A 413 -14.57 4.34 27.10
C VAL A 413 -15.33 5.67 27.00
N TYR A 414 -16.60 5.60 26.61
CA TYR A 414 -17.42 6.79 26.34
C TYR A 414 -17.61 7.70 27.56
N ALA A 415 -17.69 7.15 28.77
CA ALA A 415 -17.92 7.89 30.00
C ALA A 415 -16.68 8.07 30.88
N ASP A 416 -15.48 7.68 30.42
CA ASP A 416 -14.25 7.79 31.19
C ASP A 416 -13.78 9.25 31.29
N GLU A 417 -13.72 9.76 32.52
CA GLU A 417 -13.29 11.14 32.81
C GLU A 417 -11.76 11.27 32.86
N ASP A 418 -11.03 10.16 33.06
CA ASP A 418 -9.57 10.10 33.14
C ASP A 418 -8.93 9.66 31.79
N HIS A 419 -9.73 9.49 30.73
CA HIS A 419 -9.29 8.96 29.43
C HIS A 419 -8.17 9.82 28.80
N PRO A 420 -7.07 9.22 28.26
CA PRO A 420 -5.91 9.98 27.76
C PRO A 420 -6.24 11.07 26.73
N LEU A 421 -7.09 10.78 25.75
CA LEU A 421 -7.61 11.78 24.79
C LEU A 421 -8.22 13.01 25.48
N ARG A 422 -9.06 12.80 26.48
CA ARG A 422 -9.71 13.90 27.20
C ARG A 422 -8.68 14.72 27.98
N VAL A 423 -7.75 14.04 28.65
CA VAL A 423 -6.65 14.68 29.38
C VAL A 423 -5.78 15.52 28.44
N ALA A 424 -5.41 15.01 27.25
CA ALA A 424 -4.61 15.73 26.26
C ALA A 424 -5.27 17.05 25.83
N ILE A 425 -6.58 17.03 25.58
CA ILE A 425 -7.36 18.22 25.22
C ILE A 425 -7.53 19.19 26.41
N GLU A 426 -7.91 18.70 27.60
CA GLU A 426 -8.11 19.55 28.79
C GLU A 426 -6.80 20.21 29.27
N THR A 427 -5.67 19.53 29.13
CA THR A 427 -4.34 20.03 29.51
C THR A 427 -3.60 20.71 28.36
N ASN A 428 -4.15 20.67 27.15
CA ASN A 428 -3.52 21.17 25.92
C ASN A 428 -2.09 20.63 25.71
N THR A 429 -1.86 19.36 26.06
CA THR A 429 -0.53 18.75 26.13
C THR A 429 -0.48 17.53 25.20
N HIS A 430 0.55 17.45 24.36
CA HIS A 430 0.76 16.32 23.47
C HIS A 430 1.07 15.05 24.29
N PRO A 431 0.31 13.95 24.14
CA PRO A 431 0.33 12.84 25.10
C PRO A 431 1.61 12.00 25.04
N VAL A 432 2.37 12.05 23.93
CA VAL A 432 3.65 11.33 23.79
C VAL A 432 4.84 12.19 24.26
N THR A 433 4.95 13.42 23.76
CA THR A 433 6.13 14.28 24.04
C THR A 433 6.01 15.05 25.35
N GLY A 434 4.79 15.25 25.87
CA GLY A 434 4.53 16.04 27.06
C GLY A 434 4.67 17.55 26.86
N GLU A 435 4.72 18.01 25.61
CA GLU A 435 4.85 19.41 25.25
C GLU A 435 3.48 20.10 25.14
N ASP A 436 3.45 21.41 25.42
CA ASP A 436 2.25 22.25 25.24
C ASP A 436 1.99 22.42 23.74
N LEU A 437 0.73 22.19 23.32
CA LEU A 437 0.30 22.35 21.94
C LEU A 437 0.13 23.83 21.56
N GLY A 438 0.02 24.73 22.55
CA GLY A 438 -0.32 26.13 22.33
C GLY A 438 -1.81 26.36 22.01
N GLY A 439 -2.23 27.61 21.91
CA GLY A 439 -3.65 27.95 21.77
C GLY A 439 -4.18 27.89 20.35
N GLY A 440 -5.08 26.96 20.06
CA GLY A 440 -5.89 26.92 18.83
C GLY A 440 -5.69 25.65 18.00
N PHE A 441 -6.04 25.72 16.71
CA PHE A 441 -5.74 24.65 15.76
C PHE A 441 -4.25 24.38 15.71
N THR A 442 -3.84 23.10 15.74
CA THR A 442 -2.44 22.67 15.65
C THR A 442 -2.29 21.54 14.64
N ALA A 443 -1.15 21.49 13.95
CA ALA A 443 -0.86 20.39 13.02
C ALA A 443 0.63 20.26 12.75
N ASN A 444 1.12 19.05 12.52
CA ASN A 444 2.52 18.84 12.16
C ASN A 444 2.85 19.14 10.68
N ALA A 445 1.85 19.27 9.80
CA ALA A 445 2.04 19.64 8.40
C ALA A 445 1.41 21.01 8.08
N PRO A 446 1.97 21.82 7.16
CA PRO A 446 1.43 23.15 6.86
C PRO A 446 0.13 23.05 6.05
N MET A 447 -0.97 23.47 6.66
CA MET A 447 -2.30 23.43 6.09
C MET A 447 -3.17 24.59 6.58
N GLU A 448 -4.37 24.73 6.03
CA GLU A 448 -5.47 25.46 6.67
C GLU A 448 -6.58 24.48 7.07
N ALA A 449 -7.19 24.69 8.23
CA ALA A 449 -8.39 23.96 8.66
C ALA A 449 -9.63 24.86 8.71
N SER A 450 -10.77 24.32 8.30
CA SER A 450 -12.10 24.95 8.44
C SER A 450 -13.10 23.96 9.04
N VAL A 451 -14.03 24.47 9.85
CA VAL A 451 -15.07 23.67 10.50
C VAL A 451 -16.46 24.20 10.14
N LYS A 452 -17.38 23.28 9.85
CA LYS A 452 -18.79 23.57 9.56
C LYS A 452 -19.71 22.39 9.91
N MET A 453 -21.02 22.61 9.72
CA MET A 453 -22.05 21.60 9.95
C MET A 453 -23.10 21.66 8.83
N HIS A 454 -23.61 20.50 8.41
CA HIS A 454 -24.89 20.41 7.72
C HIS A 454 -25.84 19.45 8.43
N GLN A 455 -27.14 19.67 8.23
CA GLN A 455 -28.20 18.89 8.87
C GLN A 455 -29.06 18.16 7.84
N GLN A 456 -29.21 16.84 8.02
CA GLN A 456 -30.08 16.00 7.18
C GLN A 456 -30.61 14.78 7.96
N ASP A 457 -31.86 14.37 7.68
CA ASP A 457 -32.48 13.14 8.18
C ASP A 457 -32.46 12.92 9.70
N GLY A 458 -32.44 14.02 10.48
CA GLY A 458 -32.34 13.97 11.95
C GLY A 458 -30.91 13.86 12.48
N TYR A 459 -29.90 14.03 11.63
CA TYR A 459 -28.47 14.05 11.97
C TYR A 459 -27.86 15.42 11.69
N LEU A 460 -26.88 15.77 12.52
CA LEU A 460 -25.90 16.82 12.32
C LEU A 460 -24.61 16.15 11.81
N TYR A 461 -24.05 16.67 10.74
CA TYR A 461 -22.81 16.20 10.15
C TYR A 461 -21.74 17.25 10.42
N GLN A 462 -20.88 16.98 11.41
CA GLN A 462 -19.72 17.81 11.68
C GLN A 462 -18.69 17.57 10.59
N VAL A 463 -18.21 18.65 9.97
CA VAL A 463 -17.28 18.62 8.84
C VAL A 463 -16.04 19.41 9.21
N ILE A 464 -14.88 18.80 8.97
CA ILE A 464 -13.56 19.41 9.11
C ILE A 464 -12.89 19.30 7.75
N ASP A 465 -12.67 20.45 7.11
CA ASP A 465 -11.93 20.56 5.85
C ASP A 465 -10.48 20.93 6.16
N PHE A 466 -9.56 20.34 5.41
CA PHE A 466 -8.13 20.64 5.42
C PHE A 466 -7.69 21.02 4.01
N LEU A 467 -6.83 22.04 3.88
CA LEU A 467 -6.26 22.50 2.62
C LEU A 467 -4.73 22.45 2.73
N ASN A 468 -4.05 21.74 1.83
CA ASN A 468 -2.59 21.80 1.75
C ASN A 468 -2.17 23.20 1.24
N THR A 469 -1.37 23.92 2.02
CA THR A 469 -0.89 25.28 1.70
C THR A 469 0.57 25.31 1.24
N GLN A 470 1.22 24.15 1.12
CA GLN A 470 2.56 24.03 0.55
C GLN A 470 2.53 23.96 -0.97
N ASP A 471 3.67 24.31 -1.57
CA ASP A 471 3.92 24.09 -2.99
C ASP A 471 4.17 22.62 -3.36
N ALA A 472 4.32 21.73 -2.38
CA ALA A 472 4.51 20.29 -2.57
C ALA A 472 3.45 19.43 -1.83
N PRO A 473 3.14 18.22 -2.37
CA PRO A 473 2.15 17.30 -1.81
C PRO A 473 2.68 16.51 -0.60
N TYR A 474 1.88 16.39 0.47
CA TYR A 474 2.17 15.50 1.61
C TYR A 474 1.30 14.23 1.61
N TYR A 475 1.81 13.15 2.19
CA TYR A 475 1.09 11.89 2.31
C TYR A 475 0.10 11.89 3.49
N LEU A 476 -0.89 11.00 3.39
CA LEU A 476 -1.98 10.75 4.32
C LEU A 476 -2.06 9.25 4.67
N ASP A 477 -0.92 8.54 4.60
CA ASP A 477 -0.82 7.09 4.83
C ASP A 477 -1.35 6.69 6.22
N ALA A 478 -0.85 7.36 7.27
CA ALA A 478 -1.56 7.45 8.53
C ALA A 478 -1.69 8.90 9.03
N ALA A 479 -2.79 9.17 9.74
CA ALA A 479 -3.00 10.43 10.46
C ALA A 479 -3.77 10.18 11.76
N VAL A 480 -3.46 10.92 12.81
CA VAL A 480 -4.25 11.00 14.04
C VAL A 480 -4.82 12.41 14.14
N ILE A 481 -6.14 12.50 14.26
CA ILE A 481 -6.87 13.77 14.26
C ILE A 481 -7.82 13.80 15.44
N TRP A 482 -7.74 14.82 16.30
CA TRP A 482 -8.68 14.99 17.41
C TRP A 482 -9.28 16.38 17.50
N TRP A 483 -10.49 16.47 18.08
CA TRP A 483 -11.22 17.72 18.33
C TRP A 483 -12.34 17.50 19.36
N VAL A 484 -12.89 18.57 19.92
CA VAL A 484 -14.14 18.54 20.71
C VAL A 484 -15.32 18.91 19.81
N GLY A 485 -16.32 18.03 19.72
CA GLY A 485 -17.52 18.22 18.89
C GLY A 485 -18.82 17.76 19.56
N PRO A 486 -19.97 17.78 18.86
CA PRO A 486 -21.27 17.45 19.46
C PRO A 486 -21.45 15.96 19.76
N ALA A 487 -21.66 15.61 21.02
CA ALA A 487 -21.71 14.22 21.51
C ALA A 487 -22.75 13.30 20.84
N GLY A 488 -22.54 11.99 20.96
CA GLY A 488 -23.52 10.93 20.76
C GLY A 488 -23.41 10.20 19.44
N LEU A 489 -22.23 9.68 19.13
CA LEU A 489 -21.95 8.94 17.91
C LEU A 489 -22.77 7.63 17.84
N SER A 490 -23.90 7.66 17.14
CA SER A 490 -24.85 6.53 17.14
C SER A 490 -24.33 5.27 16.43
N THR A 491 -23.41 5.45 15.49
CA THR A 491 -22.56 4.40 14.92
C THR A 491 -21.35 5.04 14.27
N LEU A 492 -20.16 4.48 14.51
CA LEU A 492 -18.91 4.98 13.95
C LEU A 492 -18.89 4.89 12.41
N ARG A 493 -19.73 4.04 11.80
CA ARG A 493 -19.89 3.93 10.35
C ARG A 493 -20.43 5.20 9.68
N ASN A 494 -21.03 6.11 10.44
CA ASN A 494 -21.68 7.33 9.88
C ASN A 494 -20.69 8.46 9.52
N GLY A 495 -19.39 8.24 9.62
CA GLY A 495 -18.40 9.19 9.13
C GLY A 495 -18.03 8.97 7.67
N HIS A 496 -17.49 9.99 7.01
CA HIS A 496 -16.92 9.91 5.66
C HIS A 496 -15.52 10.56 5.59
N TYR A 497 -14.60 9.93 4.87
CA TYR A 497 -13.39 10.60 4.38
C TYR A 497 -13.70 11.19 3.01
N ASN A 498 -13.51 12.51 2.90
CA ASN A 498 -13.83 13.30 1.74
C ASN A 498 -12.52 13.73 1.07
N ASN A 499 -12.27 13.24 -0.14
CA ASN A 499 -11.16 13.64 -1.00
C ASN A 499 -11.70 13.65 -2.44
N PRO A 500 -11.59 14.79 -3.18
CA PRO A 500 -12.24 14.99 -4.46
C PRO A 500 -11.44 14.41 -5.65
N HIS A 501 -10.18 14.06 -5.45
CA HIS A 501 -9.30 13.51 -6.50
C HIS A 501 -9.43 12.00 -6.68
N ARG A 502 -10.22 11.34 -5.82
CA ARG A 502 -10.50 9.91 -5.92
C ARG A 502 -11.42 9.59 -7.11
N PRO A 503 -11.19 8.48 -7.83
CA PRO A 503 -11.99 8.08 -8.99
C PRO A 503 -13.42 7.67 -8.64
N GLY A 504 -13.67 7.23 -7.40
CA GLY A 504 -14.99 6.81 -6.93
C GLY A 504 -15.01 6.59 -5.43
N ALA A 505 -16.21 6.45 -4.86
CA ALA A 505 -16.40 6.38 -3.39
C ALA A 505 -15.82 5.13 -2.72
N GLY A 506 -15.59 4.04 -3.48
CA GLY A 506 -15.04 2.78 -2.99
C GLY A 506 -13.57 2.53 -3.37
N ARG A 507 -12.84 3.57 -3.80
CA ARG A 507 -11.40 3.56 -4.07
C ARG A 507 -10.77 4.72 -3.29
N GLY A 508 -9.55 4.55 -2.78
CA GLY A 508 -8.84 5.56 -1.99
C GLY A 508 -9.55 5.92 -0.67
N HIS A 509 -10.31 4.99 -0.08
CA HIS A 509 -10.96 5.23 1.20
C HIS A 509 -10.13 4.59 2.33
N PRO A 510 -9.58 5.38 3.26
CA PRO A 510 -8.80 4.85 4.36
C PRO A 510 -9.68 4.02 5.29
N GLN A 511 -9.08 3.01 5.92
CA GLN A 511 -9.60 2.44 7.15
C GLN A 511 -9.60 3.53 8.23
N ARG A 512 -10.63 3.53 9.08
CA ARG A 512 -10.74 4.50 10.16
C ARG A 512 -11.04 3.82 11.46
N ASP A 513 -10.35 4.28 12.48
CA ASP A 513 -10.50 3.78 13.84
C ASP A 513 -10.77 5.03 14.69
N ILE A 514 -11.85 5.01 15.47
CA ILE A 514 -12.38 6.22 16.13
C ILE A 514 -12.87 5.87 17.52
N ILE A 515 -12.60 6.80 18.43
CA ILE A 515 -13.11 6.83 19.79
C ILE A 515 -13.90 8.12 20.02
N GLU A 516 -14.88 8.02 20.91
CA GLU A 516 -15.64 9.16 21.43
C GLU A 516 -15.59 9.08 22.95
N VAL A 517 -15.26 10.19 23.61
CA VAL A 517 -15.26 10.31 25.08
C VAL A 517 -16.01 11.56 25.47
N ILE A 518 -16.91 11.48 26.45
CA ILE A 518 -17.64 12.64 26.96
C ILE A 518 -16.67 13.67 27.55
N TYR A 519 -16.69 14.88 26.98
CA TYR A 519 -15.86 16.02 27.38
C TYR A 519 -16.65 16.98 28.28
N ASP A 520 -17.87 17.37 27.86
CA ASP A 520 -18.73 18.27 28.62
C ASP A 520 -20.18 17.77 28.59
N ARG A 521 -20.67 17.29 29.74
CA ARG A 521 -22.06 16.82 29.91
C ARG A 521 -23.09 17.95 29.93
N GLU A 522 -22.72 19.19 30.27
CA GLU A 522 -23.65 20.32 30.30
C GLU A 522 -23.84 20.94 28.91
N ARG A 523 -22.77 21.00 28.10
CA ARG A 523 -22.80 21.46 26.69
C ARG A 523 -23.08 20.33 25.67
N SER A 524 -23.17 19.08 26.14
CA SER A 524 -23.34 17.87 25.32
C SER A 524 -22.26 17.71 24.23
N LEU A 525 -21.00 17.82 24.66
CA LEU A 525 -19.81 17.72 23.83
C LEU A 525 -18.98 16.49 24.18
N SER A 526 -18.34 15.92 23.16
CA SER A 526 -17.39 14.82 23.28
C SER A 526 -16.05 15.22 22.65
N ALA A 527 -14.98 14.68 23.21
CA ALA A 527 -13.70 14.57 22.52
C ALA A 527 -13.77 13.40 21.53
N TYR A 528 -13.32 13.65 20.31
CA TYR A 528 -13.14 12.64 19.26
C TYR A 528 -11.67 12.49 18.96
N ALA A 529 -11.22 11.26 18.72
CA ALA A 529 -9.99 11.00 17.98
C ALA A 529 -10.29 10.03 16.85
N VAL A 530 -9.73 10.32 15.68
CA VAL A 530 -9.83 9.50 14.47
C VAL A 530 -8.42 9.18 14.00
N ARG A 531 -8.12 7.89 13.91
CA ARG A 531 -7.03 7.40 13.08
C ARG A 531 -7.53 7.24 11.66
N ILE A 532 -6.83 7.84 10.72
CA ILE A 532 -6.90 7.53 9.30
C ILE A 532 -5.74 6.56 9.02
N ALA A 533 -6.02 5.45 8.34
CA ALA A 533 -5.00 4.50 7.89
C ALA A 533 -5.33 4.02 6.47
N GLN A 534 -4.54 4.43 5.49
CA GLN A 534 -4.68 3.98 4.10
C GLN A 534 -4.11 2.55 3.95
N HIS A 535 -4.66 1.77 3.01
CA HIS A 535 -4.17 0.43 2.69
C HIS A 535 -4.52 0.04 1.26
N ASP A 536 -3.74 -0.87 0.66
CA ASP A 536 -3.89 -1.44 -0.70
C ASP A 536 -3.92 -0.45 -1.90
N GLU A 537 -4.17 0.83 -1.64
CA GLU A 537 -4.29 1.92 -2.62
C GLU A 537 -2.93 2.50 -3.03
N PRO A 538 -2.77 3.05 -4.26
CA PRO A 538 -1.52 3.65 -4.71
C PRO A 538 -1.33 5.07 -4.15
N TYR A 539 -0.07 5.52 -4.10
CA TYR A 539 0.36 6.83 -3.58
C TYR A 539 -0.54 8.02 -3.96
N HIS A 540 -0.91 8.13 -5.23
CA HIS A 540 -1.69 9.25 -5.74
C HIS A 540 -3.12 9.35 -5.17
N MET A 541 -3.60 8.31 -4.47
CA MET A 541 -4.87 8.31 -3.70
C MET A 541 -4.68 8.66 -2.21
N ARG A 542 -3.44 8.57 -1.71
CA ARG A 542 -3.05 8.77 -0.31
C ARG A 542 -2.36 10.11 -0.07
N THR A 543 -2.65 11.09 -0.92
CA THR A 543 -1.90 12.35 -1.02
C THR A 543 -2.83 13.55 -0.86
N ALA A 544 -2.39 14.56 -0.11
CA ALA A 544 -2.96 15.90 -0.10
C ALA A 544 -2.18 16.79 -1.07
N TYR A 545 -2.77 17.11 -2.23
CA TYR A 545 -2.12 17.92 -3.25
C TYR A 545 -2.15 19.43 -2.90
N PRO A 546 -1.13 20.21 -3.32
CA PRO A 546 -1.10 21.66 -3.19
C PRO A 546 -2.40 22.34 -3.62
N ASP A 547 -2.87 23.31 -2.84
CA ASP A 547 -4.09 24.09 -3.06
C ASP A 547 -5.37 23.25 -3.24
N GLN A 548 -5.36 21.97 -2.84
CA GLN A 548 -6.53 21.10 -2.92
C GLN A 548 -6.94 20.56 -1.55
N PRO A 549 -8.26 20.41 -1.31
CA PRO A 549 -8.74 20.02 0.00
C PRO A 549 -8.92 18.50 0.15
N TRP A 550 -8.81 18.06 1.39
CA TRP A 550 -9.30 16.78 1.90
C TRP A 550 -10.04 17.04 3.22
N GLY A 551 -10.83 16.10 3.72
CA GLY A 551 -11.62 16.36 4.91
C GLY A 551 -12.22 15.13 5.57
N LEU A 552 -12.66 15.34 6.80
CA LEU A 552 -13.45 14.39 7.57
C LEU A 552 -14.85 14.92 7.79
N GLU A 553 -15.80 14.01 7.77
CA GLU A 553 -17.19 14.27 8.11
C GLU A 553 -17.67 13.20 9.09
N GLN A 554 -18.44 13.58 10.10
CA GLN A 554 -18.99 12.63 11.07
C GLN A 554 -20.44 12.96 11.44
N GLY A 555 -21.34 12.00 11.23
CA GLY A 555 -22.75 12.13 11.59
C GLY A 555 -23.02 11.80 13.06
N VAL A 556 -23.78 12.68 13.73
CA VAL A 556 -24.30 12.54 15.11
C VAL A 556 -25.79 12.96 15.15
N PRO A 557 -26.62 12.51 16.10
CA PRO A 557 -28.03 12.89 16.20
C PRO A 557 -28.23 14.41 16.35
N ALA A 558 -29.30 14.95 15.78
CA ALA A 558 -29.69 16.36 15.95
C ALA A 558 -30.37 16.63 17.30
N ASP A 559 -31.07 15.62 17.84
CA ASP A 559 -31.53 15.64 19.23
C ASP A 559 -30.35 15.30 20.16
N ASP A 560 -30.36 15.90 21.34
CA ASP A 560 -29.36 15.74 22.38
C ASP A 560 -29.47 14.35 23.04
N PRO A 561 -28.43 13.50 22.97
CA PRO A 561 -28.46 12.16 23.55
C PRO A 561 -28.09 12.12 25.04
N ILE A 562 -27.52 13.20 25.59
CA ILE A 562 -27.08 13.29 26.99
C ILE A 562 -28.17 13.96 27.85
N ASN A 563 -28.62 15.14 27.43
CA ASN A 563 -29.59 15.97 28.18
C ASN A 563 -31.03 15.86 27.65
N GLY A 564 -31.22 15.40 26.41
CA GLY A 564 -32.53 15.28 25.78
C GLY A 564 -33.08 16.58 25.21
N GLY A 565 -33.82 16.48 24.11
CA GLY A 565 -34.38 17.65 23.39
C GLY A 565 -33.47 18.13 22.27
N ALA A 566 -33.60 19.39 21.84
CA ALA A 566 -32.83 19.93 20.73
C ALA A 566 -31.65 20.80 21.23
N ARG A 567 -30.48 20.63 20.61
CA ARG A 567 -29.22 21.31 20.96
C ARG A 567 -28.79 22.38 19.95
N PHE A 568 -27.90 23.29 20.34
CA PHE A 568 -27.38 24.42 19.56
C PHE A 568 -28.47 25.18 18.78
N GLN A 569 -29.46 25.71 19.50
CA GLN A 569 -30.68 26.28 18.91
C GLN A 569 -30.52 27.75 18.48
N SER A 570 -29.50 28.43 18.99
CA SER A 570 -29.15 29.81 18.66
C SER A 570 -27.91 29.90 17.78
N SER A 571 -27.74 31.04 17.10
CA SER A 571 -26.55 31.33 16.32
C SER A 571 -25.28 31.43 17.19
N GLU A 572 -25.44 31.94 18.42
CA GLU A 572 -24.35 32.10 19.40
C GLU A 572 -23.83 30.73 19.89
N GLU A 573 -24.71 29.79 20.26
CA GLU A 573 -24.32 28.42 20.63
C GLU A 573 -23.66 27.65 19.47
N ARG A 574 -24.04 27.94 18.21
CA ARG A 574 -23.47 27.29 17.03
C ARG A 574 -22.10 27.85 16.66
N GLN A 575 -21.89 29.15 16.82
CA GLN A 575 -20.57 29.75 16.65
C GLN A 575 -19.62 29.30 17.77
N ASP A 576 -20.05 29.33 19.03
CA ASP A 576 -19.29 28.84 20.19
C ASP A 576 -18.87 27.36 20.03
N LEU A 577 -19.75 26.52 19.48
CA LEU A 577 -19.41 25.14 19.09
C LEU A 577 -18.29 25.10 18.03
N PHE A 578 -18.38 25.87 16.94
CA PHE A 578 -17.37 25.83 15.88
C PHE A 578 -16.03 26.41 16.30
N ASP A 579 -16.06 27.48 17.10
CA ASP A 579 -14.86 28.06 17.70
C ASP A 579 -14.21 27.04 18.66
N THR A 580 -15.01 26.29 19.44
CA THR A 580 -14.53 25.15 20.27
C THR A 580 -13.92 24.04 19.40
N MET A 581 -14.62 23.60 18.35
CA MET A 581 -14.15 22.54 17.45
C MET A 581 -12.81 22.89 16.80
N LEU A 582 -12.66 24.09 16.24
CA LEU A 582 -11.43 24.52 15.59
C LEU A 582 -10.30 24.80 16.59
N SER A 583 -10.60 25.37 17.76
CA SER A 583 -9.56 25.67 18.76
C SER A 583 -9.06 24.45 19.54
N THR A 584 -9.74 23.31 19.45
CA THR A 584 -9.31 22.02 20.02
C THR A 584 -8.83 21.03 18.96
N LEU A 585 -8.80 21.46 17.69
CA LEU A 585 -8.39 20.61 16.56
C LEU A 585 -6.87 20.40 16.57
N HIS A 586 -6.46 19.14 16.50
CA HIS A 586 -5.09 18.72 16.26
C HIS A 586 -5.02 17.73 15.11
N VAL A 587 -3.96 17.81 14.30
CA VAL A 587 -3.68 16.90 13.18
C VAL A 587 -2.22 16.49 13.20
N GLU A 588 -1.95 15.22 13.49
CA GLU A 588 -0.62 14.63 13.33
C GLU A 588 -0.63 13.62 12.19
N LEU A 589 -0.06 14.01 11.05
CA LEU A 589 0.25 13.12 9.94
C LEU A 589 1.48 12.29 10.28
N GLU A 590 1.58 11.08 9.76
CA GLU A 590 2.75 10.25 9.96
C GLU A 590 4.00 10.85 9.30
N SER A 591 5.11 10.89 10.06
CA SER A 591 6.46 11.15 9.55
C SER A 591 7.36 9.95 9.84
N ASP A 592 8.34 9.71 8.95
CA ASP A 592 9.36 8.66 9.05
C ASP A 592 8.83 7.24 9.30
N MET A 593 7.57 6.98 8.93
CA MET A 593 6.88 5.71 9.13
C MET A 593 7.00 5.16 10.56
N ASP A 594 7.00 6.04 11.57
CA ASP A 594 6.90 5.62 12.98
C ASP A 594 6.00 6.51 13.84
N ARG A 595 6.14 7.84 13.71
CA ARG A 595 5.64 8.88 14.64
C ARG A 595 4.24 8.65 15.23
N ASN A 596 3.28 8.21 14.42
CA ASN A 596 1.90 8.06 14.86
C ASN A 596 1.65 6.83 15.74
N GLN A 597 2.54 5.82 15.77
CA GLN A 597 2.31 4.60 16.55
C GLN A 597 2.33 4.86 18.08
N PRO A 598 3.34 5.52 18.67
CA PRO A 598 3.27 5.94 20.07
C PRO A 598 2.04 6.78 20.41
N LEU A 599 1.57 7.61 19.46
CA LEU A 599 0.40 8.47 19.63
C LEU A 599 -0.92 7.69 19.66
N ILE A 600 -1.06 6.68 18.79
CA ILE A 600 -2.20 5.74 18.77
C ILE A 600 -2.28 4.98 20.10
N GLU A 601 -1.14 4.55 20.64
CA GLU A 601 -1.07 3.85 21.92
C GLU A 601 -1.36 4.78 23.11
N ALA A 602 -0.77 5.98 23.13
CA ALA A 602 -0.96 6.95 24.21
C ALA A 602 -2.41 7.48 24.29
N LEU A 603 -3.17 7.43 23.19
CA LEU A 603 -4.58 7.83 23.13
C LEU A 603 -5.59 6.67 23.31
N ASP A 604 -5.12 5.43 23.49
CA ASP A 604 -5.92 4.20 23.44
C ASP A 604 -6.83 4.09 22.19
N LEU A 605 -6.29 4.49 21.04
CA LEU A 605 -7.01 4.58 19.76
C LEU A 605 -7.13 3.21 19.06
N ARG A 606 -7.53 2.19 19.82
CA ARG A 606 -7.55 0.76 19.42
C ARG A 606 -8.93 0.25 18.98
N ASN A 607 -9.86 1.15 18.65
CA ASN A 607 -11.23 0.80 18.29
C ASN A 607 -11.52 0.95 16.79
N ARG A 608 -11.56 -0.18 16.09
CA ARG A 608 -11.73 -0.28 14.64
C ARG A 608 -13.18 -0.18 14.17
N VAL A 609 -13.38 0.60 13.11
CA VAL A 609 -14.66 0.70 12.39
C VAL A 609 -14.59 -0.05 11.08
N SER A 610 -15.48 -1.00 10.85
CA SER A 610 -15.70 -1.50 9.48
C SER A 610 -16.13 -0.36 8.55
N ASN A 611 -15.40 -0.15 7.45
CA ASN A 611 -15.81 0.75 6.36
C ASN A 611 -17.22 0.44 5.81
#